data_AF-A0A1I0AIJ7-F1
#
_entry.id   AF-A0A1I0AIJ7-F1
#
_cell.length_a   1.000
_cell.length_b   1.000
_cell.length_c   1.000
_cell.angle_alpha   90.00
_cell.angle_beta   90.00
_cell.angle_gamma   90.00
#
_symmetry.space_group_name_H-M   'P 1'
#
loop_
_entity.id
_entity.type
_entity.pdbx_description
1 polymer ?
#
loop_
_entity_poly.entity_id
_entity_poly.type
_entity_poly.pdbx_seq_one_letter_code
_entity_poly.pdbx_strand_id
1 'polypeptide(L)'
;MNIIEKKRFYFIVFLLLTFIFLATIGYSYLLDVSLIDALYMTVITISTVGYGEVAEMTPTAKLFSIFVIFSGLGMVGYIFTSIGAYLIEGIFNEMWRKRQMQRKIEQLKDHYILCGAGDTGESVITEFQKAKVPFIVIDRREEKVNELIKEGVLALQGDATHEDDLAKCRIKWAKGLISTLATDADNVFTVLTAREMNPDLYIISRAIEKNSRQKLIRAGANNTISPNEIEGKRMAALLLKPTIISFLDIITHAGDVELDLEDVIICCDSQLAGTKLKDAKIPEKTGLIVLAIKKGAENQLHFNPSPNDVLNPGDVMVVLGREEQIGKLREIAGDTGERNPGNFFIKCSK
;
A
#
# COMPACT_ATOMS: atom_id res chain seq x y z
N MET A 1 -13.86 -21.34 2.17
CA MET A 1 -13.64 -22.66 2.81
C MET A 1 -12.90 -23.54 1.83
N ASN A 2 -11.69 -24.01 2.15
CA ASN A 2 -11.05 -25.03 1.32
C ASN A 2 -11.96 -26.25 1.24
N ILE A 3 -12.07 -26.87 0.06
CA ILE A 3 -12.95 -28.02 -0.20
C ILE A 3 -12.69 -29.16 0.81
N ILE A 4 -11.46 -29.27 1.30
CA ILE A 4 -10.98 -30.24 2.28
C ILE A 4 -11.59 -29.99 3.68
N GLU A 5 -11.69 -28.74 4.11
CA GLU A 5 -12.26 -28.34 5.41
C GLU A 5 -13.76 -28.67 5.49
N LYS A 6 -14.55 -28.39 4.42
CA LYS A 6 -15.98 -28.75 4.43
C LYS A 6 -16.17 -30.27 4.46
N LYS A 7 -15.37 -31.02 3.69
CA LYS A 7 -15.44 -32.49 3.69
C LYS A 7 -15.13 -33.07 5.08
N ARG A 8 -14.12 -32.54 5.78
CA ARG A 8 -13.78 -32.97 7.15
C ARG A 8 -14.93 -32.69 8.13
N PHE A 9 -15.54 -31.52 8.07
CA PHE A 9 -16.68 -31.16 8.94
C PHE A 9 -17.88 -32.11 8.75
N TYR A 10 -18.32 -32.33 7.50
CA TYR A 10 -19.42 -33.25 7.22
C TYR A 10 -19.12 -34.69 7.64
N PHE A 11 -17.87 -35.12 7.49
CA PHE A 11 -17.43 -36.45 7.94
C PHE A 11 -17.54 -36.61 9.46
N ILE A 12 -17.14 -35.60 10.24
CA ILE A 12 -17.23 -35.63 11.71
C ILE A 12 -18.69 -35.64 12.17
N VAL A 13 -19.55 -34.82 11.58
CA VAL A 13 -20.99 -34.79 11.89
C VAL A 13 -21.63 -36.14 11.58
N PHE A 14 -21.28 -36.74 10.44
CA PHE A 14 -21.74 -38.08 10.07
C PHE A 14 -21.29 -39.15 11.08
N LEU A 15 -20.03 -39.09 11.53
CA LEU A 15 -19.50 -40.00 12.53
C LEU A 15 -20.23 -39.85 13.87
N LEU A 16 -20.63 -38.63 14.26
CA LEU A 16 -21.37 -38.38 15.51
C LEU A 16 -22.78 -38.98 15.44
N LEU A 17 -23.48 -38.76 14.33
CA LEU A 17 -24.81 -39.32 14.12
C LEU A 17 -24.78 -40.85 14.12
N THR A 18 -23.76 -41.44 13.50
CA THR A 18 -23.53 -42.89 13.50
C THR A 18 -23.24 -43.39 14.92
N PHE A 19 -22.41 -42.67 15.68
CA PHE A 19 -22.09 -43.01 17.06
C PHE A 19 -23.33 -42.97 17.97
N ILE A 20 -24.15 -41.92 17.88
CA ILE A 20 -25.42 -41.79 18.62
C ILE A 20 -26.36 -42.93 18.26
N PHE A 21 -26.46 -43.28 16.97
CA PHE A 21 -27.30 -44.37 16.51
C PHE A 21 -26.87 -45.73 17.07
N LEU A 22 -25.57 -46.05 17.00
CA LEU A 22 -25.02 -47.29 17.55
C LEU A 22 -25.16 -47.36 19.08
N ALA A 23 -24.92 -46.24 19.78
CA ALA A 23 -25.11 -46.15 21.22
C ALA A 23 -26.58 -46.39 21.62
N THR A 24 -27.52 -45.82 20.86
CA THR A 24 -28.97 -46.00 21.05
C THR A 24 -29.39 -47.46 20.87
N ILE A 25 -28.91 -48.12 19.81
CA ILE A 25 -29.18 -49.55 19.61
C ILE A 25 -28.58 -50.39 20.74
N GLY A 26 -27.35 -50.08 21.14
CA GLY A 26 -26.66 -50.77 22.24
C GLY A 26 -27.42 -50.68 23.56
N TYR A 27 -27.91 -49.49 23.93
CA TYR A 27 -28.73 -49.32 25.12
C TYR A 27 -30.09 -50.01 25.03
N SER A 28 -30.77 -49.94 23.88
CA SER A 28 -32.06 -50.63 23.69
C SER A 28 -31.91 -52.14 23.85
N TYR A 29 -30.83 -52.73 23.32
CA TYR A 29 -30.55 -54.16 23.45
C TYR A 29 -30.10 -54.57 24.86
N LEU A 30 -29.24 -53.77 25.51
CA LEU A 30 -28.65 -54.13 26.81
C LEU A 30 -29.57 -53.88 28.01
N LEU A 31 -30.51 -52.94 27.89
CA LEU A 31 -31.44 -52.55 28.96
C LEU A 31 -32.89 -52.97 28.69
N ASP A 32 -33.18 -53.56 27.53
CA ASP A 32 -34.53 -53.96 27.09
C ASP A 32 -35.56 -52.81 27.19
N VAL A 33 -35.14 -51.62 26.75
CA VAL A 33 -35.96 -50.41 26.76
C VAL A 33 -36.36 -49.98 25.36
N SER A 34 -37.39 -49.13 25.27
CA SER A 34 -37.83 -48.57 24.00
C SER A 34 -36.69 -47.77 23.33
N LEU A 35 -36.72 -47.67 21.99
CA LEU A 35 -35.71 -46.91 21.24
C LEU A 35 -35.65 -45.43 21.67
N ILE A 36 -36.78 -44.86 22.12
CA ILE A 36 -36.87 -43.49 22.60
C ILE A 36 -36.14 -43.35 23.94
N ASP A 37 -36.34 -44.30 24.85
CA ASP A 37 -35.69 -44.33 26.16
C ASP A 37 -34.17 -44.57 26.03
N ALA A 38 -33.78 -45.44 25.10
CA ALA A 38 -32.38 -45.67 24.77
C ALA A 38 -31.70 -44.45 24.11
N LEU A 39 -32.42 -43.72 23.25
CA LEU A 39 -31.94 -42.48 22.66
C LEU A 39 -31.79 -41.41 23.74
N TYR A 40 -32.77 -41.30 24.64
CA TYR A 40 -32.72 -40.40 25.79
C TYR A 40 -31.50 -40.71 26.67
N MET A 41 -31.26 -41.99 27.01
CA MET A 41 -30.07 -42.44 27.75
C MET A 41 -28.77 -42.05 27.03
N THR A 42 -28.71 -42.22 25.71
CA THR A 42 -27.55 -41.85 24.89
C THR A 42 -27.28 -40.35 24.94
N VAL A 43 -28.32 -39.53 24.79
CA VAL A 43 -28.21 -38.06 24.79
C VAL A 43 -27.77 -37.55 26.16
N ILE A 44 -28.38 -38.00 27.27
CA ILE A 44 -27.99 -37.53 28.61
C ILE A 44 -26.55 -37.95 28.98
N THR A 45 -26.08 -39.07 28.42
CA THR A 45 -24.72 -39.59 28.61
C THR A 45 -23.69 -38.76 27.86
N ILE A 46 -23.91 -38.53 26.56
CA ILE A 46 -22.96 -37.81 25.70
C ILE A 46 -22.97 -36.30 25.97
N SER A 47 -24.11 -35.75 26.40
CA SER A 47 -24.25 -34.32 26.76
C SER A 47 -23.66 -33.97 28.13
N THR A 48 -23.14 -34.95 28.89
CA THR A 48 -22.60 -34.78 30.24
C THR A 48 -23.60 -34.30 31.30
N VAL A 49 -24.90 -34.31 31.00
CA VAL A 49 -25.94 -33.84 31.93
C VAL A 49 -26.26 -34.87 33.01
N GLY A 50 -26.41 -36.14 32.64
CA GLY A 50 -26.52 -37.26 33.59
C GLY A 50 -27.70 -37.21 34.56
N TYR A 51 -28.93 -36.96 34.09
CA TYR A 51 -30.13 -36.87 34.95
C TYR A 51 -30.51 -38.15 35.71
N GLY A 52 -29.98 -39.32 35.31
CA GLY A 52 -30.27 -40.62 35.92
C GLY A 52 -30.39 -41.74 34.89
N GLU A 53 -30.29 -43.00 35.34
CA GLU A 53 -30.43 -44.19 34.50
C GLU A 53 -31.91 -44.44 34.18
N VAL A 54 -32.23 -44.77 32.93
CA VAL A 54 -33.64 -44.98 32.49
C VAL A 54 -34.17 -46.37 32.88
N ALA A 55 -33.27 -47.32 33.17
CA ALA A 55 -33.56 -48.68 33.62
C ALA A 55 -32.43 -49.19 34.52
N GLU A 56 -32.64 -50.34 35.18
CA GLU A 56 -31.62 -50.95 36.04
C GLU A 56 -30.38 -51.39 35.23
N MET A 57 -29.22 -50.87 35.60
CA MET A 57 -27.98 -51.15 34.87
C MET A 57 -27.36 -52.50 35.23
N THR A 58 -27.32 -53.41 34.25
CA THR A 58 -26.51 -54.64 34.30
C THR A 58 -25.00 -54.33 34.25
N PRO A 59 -24.12 -55.22 34.75
CA PRO A 59 -22.66 -55.01 34.68
C PRO A 59 -22.13 -54.76 33.26
N THR A 60 -22.74 -55.39 32.25
CA THR A 60 -22.41 -55.20 30.84
C THR A 60 -22.86 -53.84 30.32
N ALA A 61 -24.06 -53.38 30.69
CA ALA A 61 -24.55 -52.04 30.37
C ALA A 61 -23.68 -50.93 31.00
N LYS A 62 -23.15 -51.16 32.21
CA LYS A 62 -22.20 -50.21 32.85
C LYS A 62 -20.89 -50.10 32.10
N LEU A 63 -20.30 -51.23 31.69
CA LEU A 63 -19.07 -51.23 30.88
C LEU A 63 -19.28 -50.56 29.52
N PHE A 64 -20.44 -50.81 28.90
CA PHE A 64 -20.83 -50.13 27.66
C PHE A 64 -20.97 -48.62 27.87
N SER A 65 -21.61 -48.19 28.95
CA SER A 65 -21.79 -46.78 29.30
C SER A 65 -20.45 -46.06 29.48
N ILE A 66 -19.48 -46.69 30.15
CA ILE A 66 -18.13 -46.14 30.30
C ILE A 66 -17.50 -45.86 28.92
N PHE A 67 -17.58 -46.81 27.99
CA PHE A 67 -17.07 -46.63 26.64
C PHE A 67 -17.78 -45.49 25.88
N VAL A 68 -19.12 -45.41 26.02
CA VAL A 68 -19.93 -44.35 25.39
C VAL A 68 -19.59 -42.97 25.96
N ILE A 69 -19.35 -42.86 27.27
CA ILE A 69 -18.97 -41.61 27.93
C ILE A 69 -17.64 -41.10 27.40
N PHE A 70 -16.58 -41.92 27.44
CA PHE A 70 -15.24 -41.49 26.99
C PHE A 70 -15.23 -41.13 25.50
N SER A 71 -15.87 -41.94 24.66
CA SER A 71 -15.93 -41.70 23.22
C SER A 71 -16.80 -40.50 22.87
N GLY A 72 -17.96 -40.36 23.53
CA GLY A 72 -18.91 -39.28 23.32
C GLY A 72 -18.35 -37.92 23.75
N LEU A 73 -17.69 -37.86 24.92
CA LEU A 73 -17.08 -36.63 25.42
C LEU A 73 -15.98 -36.13 24.48
N GLY A 74 -15.08 -37.01 24.03
CA GLY A 74 -14.02 -36.65 23.10
C GLY A 74 -14.57 -36.13 21.76
N MET A 75 -15.63 -36.77 21.26
CA MET A 75 -16.24 -36.40 19.99
C MET A 75 -16.98 -35.07 20.05
N VAL A 76 -17.81 -34.87 21.07
CA VAL A 76 -18.56 -33.62 21.27
C VAL A 76 -17.61 -32.46 21.57
N GLY A 77 -16.59 -32.67 22.41
CA GLY A 77 -15.56 -31.66 22.69
C GLY A 77 -14.78 -31.24 21.43
N TYR A 78 -14.45 -32.19 20.55
CA TYR A 78 -13.78 -31.89 19.28
C TYR A 78 -14.68 -31.06 18.33
N ILE A 79 -15.98 -31.37 18.27
CA ILE A 79 -16.96 -30.61 17.49
C ILE A 79 -17.09 -29.19 18.02
N PHE A 80 -17.23 -29.00 19.34
CA PHE A 80 -17.28 -27.68 19.95
C PHE A 80 -16.02 -26.85 19.66
N THR A 81 -14.84 -27.47 19.74
CA THR A 81 -13.57 -26.81 19.41
C THR A 81 -13.51 -26.41 17.93
N SER A 82 -13.96 -27.29 17.03
CA SER A 82 -13.98 -27.04 15.59
C SER A 82 -14.97 -25.93 15.20
N ILE A 83 -16.15 -25.88 15.84
CA ILE A 83 -17.12 -24.81 15.67
C ILE A 83 -16.58 -23.49 16.23
N GLY A 84 -15.92 -23.53 17.40
CA GLY A 84 -15.29 -22.37 18.02
C GLY A 84 -14.24 -21.73 17.11
N ALA A 85 -13.34 -22.54 16.54
CA ALA A 85 -12.35 -22.07 15.57
C ALA A 85 -13.03 -21.42 14.34
N TYR A 86 -14.11 -22.03 13.82
CA TYR A 86 -14.85 -21.49 12.68
C TYR A 86 -15.50 -20.12 12.97
N LEU A 87 -16.13 -19.96 14.14
CA LEU A 87 -16.77 -18.70 14.53
C LEU A 87 -15.75 -17.56 14.68
N ILE A 88 -14.55 -17.87 15.16
CA ILE A 88 -13.48 -16.90 15.37
C ILE A 88 -12.80 -16.54 14.04
N GLU A 89 -12.50 -17.53 13.20
CA GLU A 89 -11.70 -17.32 11.98
C GLU A 89 -12.52 -16.89 10.75
N GLY A 90 -13.76 -17.37 10.59
CA GLY A 90 -14.39 -17.43 9.26
C GLY A 90 -15.27 -16.25 8.85
N ILE A 91 -15.78 -15.44 9.78
CA ILE A 91 -16.83 -14.45 9.48
C ILE A 91 -16.54 -13.10 10.12
N PHE A 92 -15.97 -13.08 11.32
CA PHE A 92 -15.81 -11.84 12.07
C PHE A 92 -14.72 -10.95 11.47
N ASN A 93 -13.54 -11.50 11.17
CA ASN A 93 -12.37 -10.70 10.79
C ASN A 93 -12.53 -9.95 9.45
N GLU A 94 -12.99 -10.60 8.38
CA GLU A 94 -13.08 -9.92 7.08
C GLU A 94 -14.17 -8.84 7.05
N MET A 95 -15.35 -9.12 7.61
CA MET A 95 -16.42 -8.12 7.69
C MET A 95 -16.08 -6.99 8.66
N TRP A 96 -15.45 -7.28 9.80
CA TRP A 96 -14.94 -6.22 10.69
C TRP A 96 -13.88 -5.37 10.02
N ARG A 97 -12.94 -5.98 9.32
CA ARG A 97 -11.85 -5.27 8.63
C ARG A 97 -12.39 -4.39 7.51
N LYS A 98 -13.35 -4.88 6.71
CA LYS A 98 -14.06 -4.06 5.71
C LYS A 98 -14.81 -2.88 6.37
N ARG A 99 -15.54 -3.10 7.46
CA ARG A 99 -16.23 -2.02 8.21
C ARG A 99 -15.27 -1.00 8.82
N GLN A 100 -14.15 -1.46 9.39
CA GLN A 100 -13.11 -0.60 9.94
C GLN A 100 -12.45 0.24 8.84
N MET A 101 -12.16 -0.37 7.68
CA MET A 101 -11.65 0.35 6.51
C MET A 101 -12.62 1.42 6.04
N GLN A 102 -13.91 1.10 5.94
CA GLN A 102 -14.91 2.05 5.50
C GLN A 102 -15.01 3.27 6.42
N ARG A 103 -14.93 3.07 7.74
CA ARG A 103 -14.84 4.18 8.72
C ARG A 103 -13.59 5.04 8.55
N LYS A 104 -12.44 4.43 8.26
CA LYS A 104 -11.20 5.18 7.98
C LYS A 104 -11.35 6.02 6.71
N ILE A 105 -11.97 5.45 5.68
CA ILE A 105 -12.20 6.14 4.41
C ILE A 105 -13.12 7.34 4.59
N GLU A 106 -14.21 7.21 5.36
CA GLU A 106 -15.15 8.31 5.66
C GLU A 106 -14.47 9.51 6.35
N GLN A 107 -13.35 9.28 7.04
CA GLN A 107 -12.59 10.32 7.74
C GLN A 107 -11.49 10.96 6.86
N LEU A 108 -11.23 10.42 5.66
CA LEU A 108 -10.19 10.95 4.78
C LEU A 108 -10.50 12.38 4.33
N LYS A 109 -9.46 13.20 4.37
CA LYS A 109 -9.32 14.53 3.81
C LYS A 109 -7.87 14.71 3.40
N ASP A 110 -7.61 15.56 2.42
CA ASP A 110 -6.26 15.91 1.99
C ASP A 110 -5.43 14.68 1.55
N HIS A 111 -6.10 13.69 0.96
CA HIS A 111 -5.52 12.41 0.54
C HIS A 111 -5.40 12.28 -0.97
N TYR A 112 -4.68 11.26 -1.42
CA TYR A 112 -4.57 10.90 -2.84
C TYR A 112 -5.46 9.73 -3.20
N ILE A 113 -5.98 9.71 -4.43
CA ILE A 113 -6.74 8.59 -4.98
C ILE A 113 -5.92 7.93 -6.08
N LEU A 114 -5.71 6.63 -5.98
CA LEU A 114 -5.08 5.83 -7.03
C LEU A 114 -6.12 4.94 -7.71
N CYS A 115 -6.33 5.14 -9.01
CA CYS A 115 -7.28 4.38 -9.81
C CYS A 115 -6.53 3.28 -10.59
N GLY A 116 -6.69 2.04 -10.14
CA GLY A 116 -6.09 0.84 -10.73
C GLY A 116 -4.80 0.42 -10.03
N ALA A 117 -4.80 -0.79 -9.47
CA ALA A 117 -3.66 -1.46 -8.85
C ALA A 117 -3.05 -2.52 -9.81
N GLY A 118 -2.77 -2.11 -11.04
CA GLY A 118 -1.92 -2.89 -11.96
C GLY A 118 -0.43 -2.58 -11.71
N ASP A 119 0.45 -3.01 -12.61
CA ASP A 119 1.91 -2.89 -12.44
C ASP A 119 2.38 -1.46 -12.14
N THR A 120 1.87 -0.47 -12.89
CA THR A 120 2.16 0.95 -12.63
C THR A 120 1.57 1.41 -11.29
N GLY A 121 0.37 0.93 -10.94
CA GLY A 121 -0.30 1.26 -9.68
C GLY A 121 0.46 0.73 -8.47
N GLU A 122 0.95 -0.51 -8.51
CA GLU A 122 1.75 -1.11 -7.43
C GLU A 122 3.04 -0.33 -7.14
N SER A 123 3.68 0.16 -8.20
CA SER A 123 4.86 1.03 -8.07
C SER A 123 4.51 2.33 -7.33
N VAL A 124 3.35 2.94 -7.66
CA VAL A 124 2.86 4.14 -6.97
C VAL A 124 2.49 3.86 -5.51
N ILE A 125 1.84 2.73 -5.23
CA ILE A 125 1.49 2.29 -3.86
C ILE A 125 2.75 2.20 -3.00
N THR A 126 3.80 1.56 -3.52
CA THR A 126 5.07 1.37 -2.82
C THR A 126 5.70 2.72 -2.46
N GLU A 127 5.77 3.66 -3.40
CA GLU A 127 6.33 5.00 -3.16
C GLU A 127 5.47 5.81 -2.18
N PHE A 128 4.14 5.71 -2.28
CA PHE A 128 3.25 6.38 -1.34
C PHE A 128 3.36 5.84 0.09
N GLN A 129 3.54 4.53 0.25
CA GLN A 129 3.80 3.92 1.56
C GLN A 129 5.13 4.38 2.16
N LYS A 130 6.21 4.42 1.35
CA LYS A 130 7.52 4.94 1.79
C LYS A 130 7.43 6.40 2.24
N ALA A 131 6.73 7.23 1.46
CA ALA A 131 6.50 8.64 1.76
C ALA A 131 5.48 8.88 2.91
N LYS A 132 4.79 7.83 3.38
CA LYS A 132 3.75 7.87 4.42
C LYS A 132 2.64 8.89 4.14
N VAL A 133 2.30 9.08 2.87
CA VAL A 133 1.20 9.98 2.47
C VAL A 133 -0.15 9.25 2.63
N PRO A 134 -1.24 9.95 2.99
CA PRO A 134 -2.57 9.34 3.06
C PRO A 134 -3.11 9.12 1.63
N PHE A 135 -3.44 7.88 1.29
CA PHE A 135 -4.04 7.55 -0.01
C PHE A 135 -5.06 6.41 0.09
N ILE A 136 -5.92 6.32 -0.93
CA ILE A 136 -6.88 5.23 -1.15
C ILE A 136 -6.74 4.69 -2.57
N VAL A 137 -6.87 3.37 -2.71
CA VAL A 137 -6.81 2.67 -4.00
C VAL A 137 -8.21 2.20 -4.41
N ILE A 138 -8.57 2.36 -5.68
CA ILE A 138 -9.78 1.78 -6.26
C ILE A 138 -9.42 0.86 -7.43
N ASP A 139 -9.91 -0.39 -7.42
CA ASP A 139 -9.71 -1.37 -8.50
C ASP A 139 -10.98 -2.23 -8.69
N ARG A 140 -11.21 -2.70 -9.93
CA ARG A 140 -12.35 -3.56 -10.28
C ARG A 140 -12.16 -4.99 -9.74
N ARG A 141 -10.92 -5.46 -9.59
CA ARG A 141 -10.57 -6.83 -9.19
C ARG A 141 -10.62 -6.97 -7.67
N GLU A 142 -11.60 -7.74 -7.18
CA GLU A 142 -11.78 -7.97 -5.74
C GLU A 142 -10.55 -8.64 -5.09
N GLU A 143 -9.90 -9.57 -5.80
CA GLU A 143 -8.70 -10.25 -5.31
C GLU A 143 -7.57 -9.26 -4.96
N LYS A 144 -7.31 -8.29 -5.84
CA LYS A 144 -6.27 -7.27 -5.63
C LYS A 144 -6.63 -6.31 -4.50
N VAL A 145 -7.89 -5.92 -4.39
CA VAL A 145 -8.39 -5.09 -3.29
C VAL A 145 -8.21 -5.81 -1.95
N ASN A 146 -8.55 -7.10 -1.88
CA ASN A 146 -8.40 -7.88 -0.66
C ASN A 146 -6.93 -8.07 -0.26
N GLU A 147 -6.03 -8.23 -1.23
CA GLU A 147 -4.57 -8.25 -1.00
C GLU A 147 -4.09 -6.94 -0.36
N LEU A 148 -4.44 -5.79 -0.96
CA LEU A 148 -4.08 -4.47 -0.43
C LEU A 148 -4.63 -4.23 0.98
N ILE A 149 -5.88 -4.64 1.24
CA ILE A 149 -6.48 -4.55 2.59
C ILE A 149 -5.71 -5.42 3.59
N LYS A 150 -5.22 -6.61 3.18
CA LYS A 150 -4.39 -7.49 4.02
C LYS A 150 -3.06 -6.84 4.38
N GLU A 151 -2.47 -6.09 3.46
CA GLU A 151 -1.26 -5.29 3.66
C GLU A 151 -1.49 -4.00 4.44
N GLY A 152 -2.76 -3.67 4.73
CA GLY A 152 -3.14 -2.48 5.50
C GLY A 152 -3.30 -1.20 4.67
N VAL A 153 -3.28 -1.32 3.33
CA VAL A 153 -3.59 -0.23 2.41
C VAL A 153 -5.10 0.00 2.38
N LEU A 154 -5.53 1.28 2.37
CA LEU A 154 -6.92 1.63 2.17
C LEU A 154 -7.30 1.34 0.70
N ALA A 155 -8.19 0.39 0.48
CA ALA A 155 -8.64 0.03 -0.85
C ALA A 155 -10.15 -0.20 -0.92
N LEU A 156 -10.75 0.13 -2.07
CA LEU A 156 -12.14 -0.09 -2.40
C LEU A 156 -12.25 -0.87 -3.70
N GLN A 157 -13.19 -1.81 -3.72
CA GLN A 157 -13.62 -2.43 -4.96
C GLN A 157 -14.62 -1.49 -5.64
N GLY A 158 -14.31 -1.11 -6.87
CA GLY A 158 -15.15 -0.21 -7.65
C GLY A 158 -14.54 0.07 -9.01
N ASP A 159 -15.34 0.70 -9.85
CA ASP A 159 -14.91 1.15 -11.16
C ASP A 159 -14.72 2.66 -11.14
N ALA A 160 -13.46 3.10 -11.25
CA ALA A 160 -13.09 4.51 -11.20
C ALA A 160 -13.70 5.36 -12.33
N THR A 161 -14.28 4.73 -13.35
CA THR A 161 -15.07 5.43 -14.37
C THR A 161 -16.39 5.97 -13.79
N HIS A 162 -16.99 5.30 -12.79
CA HIS A 162 -18.28 5.66 -12.23
C HIS A 162 -18.18 6.70 -11.11
N GLU A 163 -19.06 7.70 -11.16
CA GLU A 163 -19.14 8.78 -10.18
C GLU A 163 -19.37 8.25 -8.75
N ASP A 164 -20.28 7.29 -8.58
CA ASP A 164 -20.63 6.72 -7.27
C ASP A 164 -19.43 6.06 -6.57
N ASP A 165 -18.53 5.44 -7.34
CA ASP A 165 -17.37 4.76 -6.78
C ASP A 165 -16.24 5.75 -6.43
N LEU A 166 -16.04 6.79 -7.23
CA LEU A 166 -15.15 7.90 -6.88
C LEU A 166 -15.68 8.70 -5.68
N ALA A 167 -17.01 8.81 -5.53
CA ALA A 167 -17.63 9.47 -4.38
C ALA A 167 -17.32 8.72 -3.07
N LYS A 168 -17.36 7.38 -3.07
CA LYS A 168 -16.94 6.55 -1.94
C LYS A 168 -15.47 6.76 -1.58
N CYS A 169 -14.63 7.10 -2.56
CA CYS A 169 -13.22 7.46 -2.36
C CYS A 169 -13.01 8.90 -1.85
N ARG A 170 -14.08 9.65 -1.55
CA ARG A 170 -14.05 11.00 -0.97
C ARG A 170 -13.35 12.02 -1.88
N ILE A 171 -13.51 11.88 -3.20
CA ILE A 171 -12.83 12.72 -4.22
C ILE A 171 -12.99 14.23 -4.04
N LYS A 172 -14.12 14.70 -3.48
CA LYS A 172 -14.34 16.12 -3.18
C LYS A 172 -13.34 16.71 -2.17
N TRP A 173 -12.71 15.88 -1.34
CA TRP A 173 -11.70 16.28 -0.34
C TRP A 173 -10.29 15.77 -0.67
N ALA A 174 -10.10 15.17 -1.83
CA ALA A 174 -8.80 14.67 -2.26
C ALA A 174 -7.91 15.82 -2.76
N LYS A 175 -6.60 15.70 -2.50
CA LYS A 175 -5.56 16.60 -3.04
C LYS A 175 -5.20 16.27 -4.48
N GLY A 176 -5.25 14.99 -4.83
CA GLY A 176 -4.92 14.57 -6.18
C GLY A 176 -5.39 13.16 -6.52
N LEU A 177 -5.40 12.86 -7.80
CA LEU A 177 -5.79 11.58 -8.35
C LEU A 177 -4.76 11.11 -9.38
N ILE A 178 -4.38 9.84 -9.31
CA ILE A 178 -3.55 9.15 -10.29
C ILE A 178 -4.40 8.10 -10.98
N SER A 179 -4.52 8.15 -12.30
CA SER A 179 -5.20 7.13 -13.10
C SER A 179 -4.19 6.23 -13.79
N THR A 180 -4.16 4.95 -13.41
CA THR A 180 -3.25 3.92 -13.93
C THR A 180 -4.00 2.74 -14.57
N LEU A 181 -5.22 2.99 -15.05
CA LEU A 181 -6.08 1.97 -15.65
C LEU A 181 -5.49 1.41 -16.94
N ALA A 182 -5.96 0.22 -17.30
CA ALA A 182 -5.40 -0.58 -18.39
C ALA A 182 -5.67 -0.03 -19.80
N THR A 183 -6.63 0.89 -19.97
CA THR A 183 -6.96 1.47 -21.28
C THR A 183 -6.98 2.99 -21.22
N ASP A 184 -6.60 3.65 -22.33
CA ASP A 184 -6.69 5.11 -22.44
C ASP A 184 -8.13 5.62 -22.40
N ALA A 185 -9.10 4.80 -22.85
CA ALA A 185 -10.52 5.14 -22.78
C ALA A 185 -10.99 5.23 -21.32
N ASP A 186 -10.68 4.23 -20.50
CA ASP A 186 -11.01 4.23 -19.07
C ASP A 186 -10.30 5.39 -18.36
N ASN A 187 -9.04 5.66 -18.69
CA ASN A 187 -8.28 6.78 -18.12
C ASN A 187 -8.90 8.14 -18.49
N VAL A 188 -9.28 8.35 -19.76
CA VAL A 188 -9.97 9.58 -20.19
C VAL A 188 -11.29 9.75 -19.45
N PHE A 189 -12.10 8.69 -19.34
CA PHE A 189 -13.38 8.77 -18.65
C PHE A 189 -13.21 9.05 -17.15
N THR A 190 -12.27 8.35 -16.49
CA THR A 190 -11.93 8.59 -15.08
C THR A 190 -11.50 10.03 -14.85
N VAL A 191 -10.67 10.60 -15.74
CA VAL A 191 -10.24 12.01 -15.66
C VAL A 191 -11.41 12.97 -15.81
N LEU A 192 -12.33 12.72 -16.75
CA LEU A 192 -13.53 13.54 -16.94
C LEU A 192 -14.41 13.52 -15.69
N THR A 193 -14.78 12.33 -15.21
CA THR A 193 -15.60 12.15 -14.02
C THR A 193 -14.95 12.81 -12.80
N ALA A 194 -13.64 12.60 -12.61
CA ALA A 194 -12.89 13.19 -11.51
C ALA A 194 -12.88 14.73 -11.55
N ARG A 195 -12.67 15.32 -12.74
CA ARG A 195 -12.65 16.78 -12.93
C ARG A 195 -14.03 17.39 -12.74
N GLU A 196 -15.09 16.71 -13.14
CA GLU A 196 -16.48 17.14 -12.92
C GLU A 196 -16.84 17.16 -11.43
N MET A 197 -16.44 16.11 -10.70
CA MET A 197 -16.71 16.00 -9.25
C MET A 197 -15.88 16.96 -8.40
N ASN A 198 -14.65 17.29 -8.84
CA ASN A 198 -13.73 18.18 -8.15
C ASN A 198 -12.92 19.01 -9.17
N PRO A 199 -13.37 20.23 -9.51
CA PRO A 199 -12.70 21.11 -10.48
C PRO A 199 -11.27 21.52 -10.12
N ASP A 200 -10.90 21.48 -8.84
CA ASP A 200 -9.58 21.89 -8.34
C ASP A 200 -8.61 20.71 -8.13
N LEU A 201 -9.06 19.47 -8.35
CA LEU A 201 -8.26 18.27 -8.13
C LEU A 201 -7.01 18.23 -9.01
N TYR A 202 -5.85 17.88 -8.46
CA TYR A 202 -4.65 17.67 -9.28
C TYR A 202 -4.63 16.25 -9.84
N ILE A 203 -4.76 16.10 -11.16
CA ILE A 203 -4.95 14.81 -11.83
C ILE A 203 -3.72 14.47 -12.69
N ILE A 204 -3.13 13.30 -12.43
CA ILE A 204 -2.09 12.69 -13.27
C ILE A 204 -2.69 11.44 -13.90
N SER A 205 -2.58 11.30 -15.23
CA SER A 205 -3.05 10.09 -15.91
C SER A 205 -1.92 9.37 -16.63
N ARG A 206 -1.96 8.04 -16.58
CA ARG A 206 -1.23 7.19 -17.51
C ARG A 206 -1.76 7.41 -18.93
N ALA A 207 -0.87 7.53 -19.89
CA ALA A 207 -1.14 7.50 -21.32
C ALA A 207 -0.44 6.28 -21.91
N ILE A 208 -1.17 5.41 -22.57
CA ILE A 208 -0.63 4.18 -23.15
C ILE A 208 -0.22 4.42 -24.61
N GLU A 209 -1.11 5.05 -25.39
CA GLU A 209 -0.82 5.44 -26.75
C GLU A 209 -0.20 6.82 -26.84
N LYS A 210 0.70 7.00 -27.82
CA LYS A 210 1.40 8.27 -28.07
C LYS A 210 0.45 9.46 -28.27
N ASN A 211 -0.70 9.22 -28.89
CA ASN A 211 -1.69 10.27 -29.20
C ASN A 211 -2.68 10.55 -28.06
N SER A 212 -2.67 9.73 -27.00
CA SER A 212 -3.63 9.86 -25.90
C SER A 212 -3.30 10.99 -24.93
N ARG A 213 -2.03 11.40 -24.85
CA ARG A 213 -1.59 12.54 -24.04
C ARG A 213 -2.46 13.77 -24.25
N GLN A 214 -2.66 14.20 -25.49
CA GLN A 214 -3.42 15.41 -25.78
C GLN A 214 -4.91 15.26 -25.44
N LYS A 215 -5.47 14.06 -25.59
CA LYS A 215 -6.86 13.74 -25.24
C LYS A 215 -7.06 13.81 -23.72
N LEU A 216 -6.15 13.24 -22.95
CA LEU A 216 -6.17 13.25 -21.48
C LEU A 216 -6.01 14.66 -20.89
N ILE A 217 -5.10 15.48 -21.44
CA ILE A 217 -4.98 16.89 -21.02
C ILE A 217 -6.27 17.66 -21.32
N ARG A 218 -6.87 17.46 -22.50
CA ARG A 218 -8.17 18.09 -22.86
C ARG A 218 -9.33 17.61 -21.99
N ALA A 219 -9.28 16.36 -21.53
CA ALA A 219 -10.25 15.82 -20.58
C ALA A 219 -10.13 16.43 -19.18
N GLY A 220 -9.03 17.13 -18.88
CA GLY A 220 -8.82 17.80 -17.60
C GLY A 220 -7.69 17.23 -16.75
N ALA A 221 -6.84 16.34 -17.30
CA ALA A 221 -5.62 15.94 -16.61
C ALA A 221 -4.64 17.11 -16.54
N ASN A 222 -4.01 17.33 -15.38
CA ASN A 222 -2.97 18.35 -15.23
C ASN A 222 -1.66 17.88 -15.87
N ASN A 223 -1.37 16.59 -15.78
CA ASN A 223 -0.21 15.99 -16.42
C ASN A 223 -0.49 14.55 -16.86
N THR A 224 0.33 14.06 -17.78
CA THR A 224 0.23 12.69 -18.29
C THR A 224 1.60 12.06 -18.35
N ILE A 225 1.70 10.79 -17.95
CA ILE A 225 2.92 10.00 -18.02
C ILE A 225 2.71 8.84 -18.98
N SER A 226 3.66 8.60 -19.88
CA SER A 226 3.67 7.42 -20.76
C SER A 226 4.78 6.47 -20.33
N PRO A 227 4.47 5.44 -19.50
CA PRO A 227 5.48 4.50 -19.01
C PRO A 227 6.24 3.84 -20.15
N ASN A 228 5.54 3.34 -21.18
CA ASN A 228 6.16 2.65 -22.31
C ASN A 228 7.16 3.53 -23.08
N GLU A 229 6.88 4.83 -23.21
CA GLU A 229 7.81 5.77 -23.87
C GLU A 229 9.03 6.05 -23.00
N ILE A 230 8.83 6.22 -21.69
CA ILE A 230 9.93 6.46 -20.73
C ILE A 230 10.83 5.23 -20.65
N GLU A 231 10.24 4.05 -20.47
CA GLU A 231 10.93 2.77 -20.41
C GLU A 231 11.66 2.49 -21.72
N GLY A 232 11.01 2.69 -22.86
CA GLY A 232 11.63 2.52 -24.19
C GLY A 232 12.83 3.43 -24.40
N LYS A 233 12.72 4.72 -24.05
CA LYS A 233 13.84 5.67 -24.11
C LYS A 233 14.97 5.26 -23.17
N ARG A 234 14.63 4.79 -21.96
CA ARG A 234 15.61 4.35 -20.97
C ARG A 234 16.35 3.09 -21.43
N MET A 235 15.66 2.10 -21.99
CA MET A 235 16.28 0.89 -22.56
C MET A 235 17.23 1.23 -23.71
N ALA A 236 16.80 2.08 -24.64
CA ALA A 236 17.66 2.53 -25.73
C ALA A 236 18.89 3.27 -25.20
N ALA A 237 18.73 4.14 -24.19
CA ALA A 237 19.83 4.87 -23.59
C ALA A 237 20.81 3.96 -22.84
N LEU A 238 20.34 2.90 -22.18
CA LEU A 238 21.21 1.91 -21.53
C LEU A 238 22.10 1.16 -22.54
N LEU A 239 21.62 0.85 -23.74
CA LEU A 239 22.43 0.23 -24.77
C LEU A 239 23.38 1.23 -25.47
N LEU A 240 22.87 2.42 -25.78
CA LEU A 240 23.62 3.42 -26.55
C LEU A 240 24.64 4.20 -25.69
N LYS A 241 24.33 4.41 -24.42
CA LYS A 241 25.09 5.24 -23.48
C LYS A 241 25.07 4.66 -22.05
N PRO A 242 25.49 3.39 -21.84
CA PRO A 242 25.41 2.72 -20.54
C PRO A 242 26.08 3.51 -19.42
N THR A 243 27.31 4.00 -19.66
CA THR A 243 28.08 4.76 -18.66
C THR A 243 27.36 6.04 -18.21
N ILE A 244 26.65 6.72 -19.11
CA ILE A 244 25.91 7.94 -18.78
C ILE A 244 24.70 7.61 -17.89
N ILE A 245 23.96 6.56 -18.22
CA ILE A 245 22.80 6.15 -17.41
C ILE A 245 23.23 5.67 -16.03
N SER A 246 24.27 4.82 -15.94
CA SER A 246 24.80 4.37 -14.65
C SER A 246 25.28 5.54 -13.79
N PHE A 247 25.88 6.57 -14.39
CA PHE A 247 26.26 7.77 -13.66
C PHE A 247 25.05 8.56 -13.14
N LEU A 248 23.99 8.68 -13.94
CA LEU A 248 22.75 9.35 -13.50
C LEU A 248 22.06 8.59 -12.35
N ASP A 249 22.07 7.26 -12.38
CA ASP A 249 21.48 6.44 -11.31
C ASP A 249 22.18 6.64 -9.95
N ILE A 250 23.50 6.89 -9.95
CA ILE A 250 24.27 7.27 -8.75
C ILE A 250 23.78 8.61 -8.18
N ILE A 251 23.47 9.58 -9.05
CA ILE A 251 23.02 10.93 -8.64
C ILE A 251 21.58 10.90 -8.09
N THR A 252 20.71 10.07 -8.64
CA THR A 252 19.29 9.99 -8.22
C THR A 252 19.06 9.00 -7.08
N HIS A 253 20.10 8.64 -6.31
CA HIS A 253 20.02 7.71 -5.17
C HIS A 253 19.51 6.30 -5.53
N ALA A 254 19.78 5.83 -6.76
CA ALA A 254 19.42 4.48 -7.21
C ALA A 254 20.59 3.47 -7.09
N GLY A 255 21.67 3.81 -6.39
CA GLY A 255 22.86 2.96 -6.22
C GLY A 255 23.63 3.23 -4.91
N ASP A 256 24.72 2.46 -4.69
CA ASP A 256 25.45 2.39 -3.40
C ASP A 256 26.38 3.59 -3.09
N VAL A 257 26.61 4.49 -4.05
CA VAL A 257 27.43 5.70 -3.85
C VAL A 257 26.52 6.91 -3.85
N GLU A 258 26.40 7.58 -2.71
CA GLU A 258 25.56 8.77 -2.55
C GLU A 258 26.32 10.01 -3.06
N LEU A 259 25.94 10.49 -4.25
CA LEU A 259 26.31 11.81 -4.74
C LEU A 259 25.02 12.62 -4.88
N ASP A 260 24.92 13.72 -4.17
CA ASP A 260 23.73 14.55 -4.15
C ASP A 260 23.88 15.72 -5.12
N LEU A 261 22.82 15.97 -5.87
CA LEU A 261 22.66 17.16 -6.70
C LEU A 261 21.86 18.20 -5.89
N GLU A 262 22.55 19.18 -5.35
CA GLU A 262 21.95 20.20 -4.48
C GLU A 262 22.18 21.60 -5.06
N ASP A 263 21.26 22.51 -4.73
CA ASP A 263 21.50 23.95 -4.86
C ASP A 263 22.05 24.54 -3.55
N VAL A 264 22.94 25.53 -3.69
CA VAL A 264 23.52 26.31 -2.58
C VAL A 264 23.47 27.78 -2.94
N ILE A 265 22.93 28.61 -2.05
CA ILE A 265 22.81 30.05 -2.28
C ILE A 265 24.00 30.80 -1.69
N ILE A 266 24.50 31.77 -2.44
CA ILE A 266 25.56 32.65 -1.97
C ILE A 266 24.93 33.77 -1.15
N CYS A 267 25.18 33.78 0.15
CA CYS A 267 24.65 34.79 1.04
C CYS A 267 25.46 36.08 1.05
N CYS A 268 24.85 37.16 1.53
CA CYS A 268 25.51 38.48 1.65
C CYS A 268 26.78 38.40 2.50
N ASP A 269 26.78 37.57 3.54
CA ASP A 269 27.88 37.39 4.48
C ASP A 269 28.86 36.28 4.04
N SER A 270 28.69 35.75 2.83
CA SER A 270 29.52 34.69 2.28
C SER A 270 30.95 35.16 2.00
N GLN A 271 31.92 34.31 2.30
CA GLN A 271 33.31 34.49 1.87
C GLN A 271 33.48 34.42 0.34
N LEU A 272 32.46 33.95 -0.38
CA LEU A 272 32.44 33.83 -1.84
C LEU A 272 31.91 35.10 -2.52
N ALA A 273 31.22 35.98 -1.78
CA ALA A 273 30.61 37.17 -2.34
C ALA A 273 31.65 38.11 -2.97
N GLY A 274 31.42 38.49 -4.23
CA GLY A 274 32.31 39.35 -5.03
C GLY A 274 33.58 38.67 -5.55
N THR A 275 33.80 37.38 -5.26
CA THR A 275 34.98 36.64 -5.75
C THR A 275 34.71 36.02 -7.12
N LYS A 276 35.76 35.84 -7.94
CA LYS A 276 35.64 35.05 -9.17
C LYS A 276 35.65 33.57 -8.83
N LEU A 277 34.93 32.76 -9.61
CA LEU A 277 34.83 31.31 -9.39
C LEU A 277 36.21 30.61 -9.29
N LYS A 278 37.19 31.02 -10.11
CA LYS A 278 38.57 30.47 -10.04
C LYS A 278 39.28 30.80 -8.73
N ASP A 279 39.03 31.98 -8.17
CA ASP A 279 39.72 32.51 -6.99
C ASP A 279 39.06 31.94 -5.71
N ALA A 280 37.76 31.63 -5.78
CA ALA A 280 37.02 30.94 -4.74
C ALA A 280 37.58 29.54 -4.42
N LYS A 281 38.18 28.86 -5.42
CA LYS A 281 38.81 27.54 -5.31
C LYS A 281 37.91 26.49 -4.66
N ILE A 282 36.62 26.52 -4.99
CA ILE A 282 35.60 25.67 -4.37
C ILE A 282 35.94 24.18 -4.51
N PRO A 283 36.28 23.65 -5.71
CA PRO A 283 36.60 22.23 -5.85
C PRO A 283 37.81 21.80 -5.01
N GLU A 284 38.82 22.67 -4.84
CA GLU A 284 40.01 22.40 -4.02
C GLU A 284 39.69 22.35 -2.52
N LYS A 285 38.76 23.20 -2.05
CA LYS A 285 38.42 23.31 -0.62
C LYS A 285 37.44 22.23 -0.15
N THR A 286 36.56 21.78 -1.04
CA THR A 286 35.39 20.95 -0.68
C THR A 286 35.39 19.59 -1.37
N GLY A 287 36.10 19.44 -2.50
CA GLY A 287 36.11 18.24 -3.32
C GLY A 287 34.84 18.01 -4.15
N LEU A 288 33.94 18.99 -4.24
CA LEU A 288 32.72 18.93 -5.05
C LEU A 288 32.92 19.45 -6.48
N ILE A 289 31.93 19.18 -7.33
CA ILE A 289 31.87 19.68 -8.71
C ILE A 289 30.81 20.77 -8.79
N VAL A 290 31.17 21.95 -9.32
CA VAL A 290 30.23 23.03 -9.64
C VAL A 290 29.71 22.80 -11.06
N LEU A 291 28.41 22.56 -11.21
CA LEU A 291 27.80 22.23 -12.51
C LEU A 291 27.20 23.45 -13.20
N ALA A 292 26.51 24.30 -12.44
CA ALA A 292 25.85 25.49 -12.98
C ALA A 292 25.76 26.62 -11.95
N ILE A 293 25.60 27.84 -12.45
CA ILE A 293 25.28 29.02 -11.64
C ILE A 293 24.03 29.69 -12.22
N LYS A 294 23.09 30.05 -11.36
CA LYS A 294 21.96 30.92 -11.67
C LYS A 294 22.25 32.29 -11.08
N LYS A 295 22.29 33.32 -11.93
CA LYS A 295 22.59 34.69 -11.51
C LYS A 295 21.35 35.37 -10.96
N GLY A 296 21.32 35.63 -9.65
CA GLY A 296 20.22 36.31 -8.94
C GLY A 296 18.80 36.05 -9.50
N ALA A 297 18.17 37.10 -10.03
CA ALA A 297 16.80 37.09 -10.56
C ALA A 297 16.65 36.46 -11.96
N GLU A 298 17.74 36.05 -12.62
CA GLU A 298 17.65 35.36 -13.91
C GLU A 298 17.06 33.96 -13.70
N ASN A 299 16.10 33.57 -14.54
CA ASN A 299 15.48 32.26 -14.42
C ASN A 299 16.23 31.15 -15.16
N GLN A 300 17.39 31.46 -15.75
CA GLN A 300 18.17 30.54 -16.57
C GLN A 300 19.39 30.03 -15.80
N LEU A 301 19.60 28.72 -15.85
CA LEU A 301 20.82 28.07 -15.35
C LEU A 301 21.94 28.21 -16.38
N HIS A 302 23.06 28.79 -15.98
CA HIS A 302 24.29 28.82 -16.78
C HIS A 302 25.14 27.60 -16.45
N PHE A 303 25.08 26.59 -17.30
CA PHE A 303 25.87 25.36 -17.16
C PHE A 303 27.34 25.61 -17.53
N ASN A 304 28.24 24.88 -16.87
CA ASN A 304 29.70 25.00 -17.04
C ASN A 304 30.17 26.46 -16.87
N PRO A 305 29.99 27.03 -15.65
CA PRO A 305 30.31 28.43 -15.39
C PRO A 305 31.77 28.76 -15.71
N SER A 306 32.00 29.97 -16.20
CA SER A 306 33.33 30.44 -16.56
C SER A 306 34.18 30.64 -15.30
N PRO A 307 35.50 30.34 -15.33
CA PRO A 307 36.40 30.65 -14.22
C PRO A 307 36.42 32.14 -13.83
N ASN A 308 36.01 33.02 -14.74
CA ASN A 308 35.96 34.47 -14.52
C ASN A 308 34.60 34.97 -14.01
N ASP A 309 33.59 34.11 -13.87
CA ASP A 309 32.28 34.51 -13.36
C ASP A 309 32.40 34.99 -11.91
N VAL A 310 31.89 36.19 -11.66
CA VAL A 310 31.88 36.80 -10.32
C VAL A 310 30.67 36.31 -9.56
N LEU A 311 30.90 35.70 -8.42
CA LEU A 311 29.88 35.17 -7.53
C LEU A 311 29.25 36.32 -6.73
N ASN A 312 27.97 36.61 -6.97
CA ASN A 312 27.27 37.69 -6.27
C ASN A 312 26.31 37.12 -5.20
N PRO A 313 26.06 37.86 -4.12
CA PRO A 313 24.98 37.52 -3.19
C PRO A 313 23.65 37.32 -3.92
N GLY A 314 22.95 36.23 -3.60
CA GLY A 314 21.70 35.81 -4.25
C GLY A 314 21.90 34.91 -5.47
N ASP A 315 23.13 34.70 -5.94
CA ASP A 315 23.41 33.67 -6.94
C ASP A 315 23.16 32.28 -6.34
N VAL A 316 22.63 31.38 -7.16
CA VAL A 316 22.39 29.98 -6.78
C VAL A 316 23.37 29.09 -7.54
N MET A 317 24.16 28.32 -6.82
CA MET A 317 25.07 27.33 -7.41
C MET A 317 24.42 25.96 -7.37
N VAL A 318 24.44 25.25 -8.50
CA VAL A 318 24.07 23.83 -8.56
C VAL A 318 25.33 23.00 -8.52
N VAL A 319 25.45 22.15 -7.51
CA VAL A 319 26.65 21.39 -7.19
C VAL A 319 26.36 19.89 -7.11
N LEU A 320 27.41 19.10 -7.34
CA LEU A 320 27.39 17.65 -7.19
C LEU A 320 28.50 17.21 -6.23
N GLY A 321 28.14 16.51 -5.17
CA GLY A 321 29.07 15.99 -4.16
C GLY A 321 28.36 15.17 -3.10
N ARG A 322 29.11 14.60 -2.15
CA ARG A 322 28.53 13.93 -0.97
C ARG A 322 27.96 14.96 0.01
N GLU A 323 27.04 14.54 0.87
CA GLU A 323 26.44 15.40 1.90
C GLU A 323 27.48 16.19 2.73
N GLU A 324 28.58 15.54 3.15
CA GLU A 324 29.67 16.20 3.87
C GLU A 324 30.38 17.30 3.06
N GLN A 325 30.49 17.12 1.74
CA GLN A 325 31.13 18.09 0.84
C GLN A 325 30.22 19.29 0.59
N ILE A 326 28.92 19.03 0.47
CA ILE A 326 27.88 20.06 0.31
C ILE A 326 27.76 20.86 1.60
N GLY A 327 27.80 20.22 2.77
CA GLY A 327 27.81 20.90 4.07
C GLY A 327 28.94 21.92 4.19
N LYS A 328 30.17 21.54 3.81
CA LYS A 328 31.32 22.47 3.78
C LYS A 328 31.08 23.66 2.85
N LEU A 329 30.46 23.45 1.69
CA LEU A 329 30.14 24.56 0.79
C LEU A 329 29.08 25.48 1.39
N ARG A 330 28.03 24.93 2.01
CA ARG A 330 26.98 25.71 2.68
C ARG A 330 27.56 26.62 3.76
N GLU A 331 28.49 26.13 4.56
CA GLU A 331 29.20 26.95 5.57
C GLU A 331 29.97 28.12 4.94
N ILE A 332 30.72 27.89 3.86
CA ILE A 332 31.47 28.94 3.16
C ILE A 332 30.52 29.93 2.45
N ALA A 333 29.39 29.42 1.96
CA ALA A 333 28.35 30.18 1.27
C ALA A 333 27.42 30.96 2.23
N GLY A 334 27.43 30.67 3.53
CA GLY A 334 26.49 31.24 4.51
C GLY A 334 25.04 30.72 4.36
N ASP A 335 24.87 29.57 3.70
CA ASP A 335 23.58 28.96 3.42
C ASP A 335 23.19 27.99 4.55
N THR A 336 21.97 28.15 5.08
CA THR A 336 21.45 27.32 6.17
C THR A 336 20.81 26.02 5.68
N GLY A 337 20.58 25.87 4.37
CA GLY A 337 19.96 24.67 3.78
C GLY A 337 18.45 24.53 4.04
N GLU A 338 17.81 25.48 4.72
CA GLU A 338 16.35 25.50 4.92
C GLU A 338 15.62 25.91 3.64
N ARG A 339 14.93 24.97 2.98
CA ARG A 339 14.12 25.26 1.80
C ARG A 339 12.64 25.40 2.17
N ASN A 340 12.03 26.55 1.86
CA ASN A 340 10.58 26.72 1.94
C ASN A 340 9.94 26.34 0.59
N PRO A 341 9.08 25.31 0.52
CA PRO A 341 8.34 24.99 -0.70
C PRO A 341 7.35 26.12 -0.99
N GLY A 342 7.71 27.03 -1.91
CA GLY A 342 6.85 28.13 -2.38
C GLY A 342 7.49 29.53 -2.38
N ASN A 343 8.69 29.70 -1.83
CA ASN A 343 9.39 31.00 -1.85
C ASN A 343 10.88 30.77 -2.12
N PHE A 344 11.35 31.17 -3.31
CA PHE A 344 12.76 31.00 -3.73
C PHE A 344 13.75 31.91 -2.98
N PHE A 345 13.30 32.64 -1.97
CA PHE A 345 14.16 33.46 -1.11
C PHE A 345 14.49 32.67 0.17
N ILE A 346 15.68 32.10 0.18
CA ILE A 346 16.25 31.35 1.31
C ILE A 346 16.77 32.33 2.36
N LYS A 347 16.72 31.92 3.63
CA LYS A 347 17.31 32.68 4.74
C LYS A 347 18.82 32.49 4.75
N CYS A 348 19.54 33.56 4.48
CA CYS A 348 20.94 33.67 4.84
C CYS A 348 21.11 33.70 6.36
N SER A 349 22.18 33.10 6.87
CA SER A 349 22.57 33.27 8.28
C SER A 349 22.72 34.76 8.58
N LYS A 350 22.08 35.24 9.65
CA LYS A 350 22.21 36.64 10.09
C LYS A 350 23.62 36.97 10.57
#